data_AF-A0A926N7P2-F1
#
_entry.id   AF-A0A926N7P2-F1
#
_cell.length_a   1.000
_cell.length_b   1.000
_cell.length_c   1.000
_cell.angle_alpha   90.00
_cell.angle_beta   90.00
_cell.angle_gamma   90.00
#
_symmetry.space_group_name_H-M   'P 1'
#
loop_
_entity.id
_entity.type
_entity.pdbx_description
1 polymer ?
#
loop_
_entity_poly.entity_id
_entity_poly.type
_entity_poly.pdbx_seq_one_letter_code
_entity_poly.pdbx_strand_id
1 'polypeptide(L)'
;MRITSLSLNIKEDDYELYESELCKKGWQKIGGQHVYRKAFQDTEVELKEHVPTFGTEITLKVSARNEDGIELNILSDLLAELANADKTEDE
;
A
#
# COMPACT_ATOMS: atom_id res chain seq x y z
N MET A 1 14.38 -1.32 15.80
CA MET A 1 12.99 -1.78 15.60
C MET A 1 12.80 -2.01 14.11
N ARG A 2 12.20 -3.12 13.70
CA ARG A 2 12.06 -3.50 12.28
C ARG A 2 10.58 -3.67 11.94
N ILE A 3 10.09 -2.98 10.92
CA ILE A 3 8.72 -3.12 10.45
C ILE A 3 8.74 -4.04 9.23
N THR A 4 8.21 -5.25 9.38
CA THR A 4 8.20 -6.25 8.29
C THR A 4 6.96 -6.15 7.42
N SER A 5 5.83 -5.73 8.01
CA SER A 5 4.62 -5.46 7.24
C SER A 5 3.68 -4.52 7.98
N LEU A 6 2.87 -3.79 7.21
CA LEU A 6 1.76 -2.97 7.68
C LEU A 6 0.49 -3.46 6.99
N SER A 7 -0.65 -3.32 7.67
CA SER A 7 -1.97 -3.55 7.07
C SER A 7 -2.71 -2.23 7.04
N LEU A 8 -3.21 -1.87 5.87
CA LEU A 8 -4.11 -0.72 5.68
C LEU A 8 -5.49 -1.27 5.35
N ASN A 9 -6.53 -0.66 5.89
CA ASN A 9 -7.90 -1.02 5.55
C ASN A 9 -8.46 0.06 4.61
N ILE A 10 -9.11 -0.40 3.55
CA ILE A 10 -9.77 0.45 2.57
C ILE A 10 -11.18 -0.11 2.37
N LYS A 11 -12.17 0.79 2.27
CA LYS A 11 -13.54 0.41 1.91
C LYS A 11 -13.53 -0.14 0.48
N GLU A 12 -14.25 -1.24 0.24
CA GLU A 12 -14.29 -1.87 -1.09
C GLU A 12 -14.69 -0.90 -2.20
N ASP A 13 -15.68 -0.03 -1.93
CA ASP A 13 -16.19 0.96 -2.88
C ASP A 13 -15.14 1.99 -3.33
N ASP A 14 -14.12 2.26 -2.51
CA ASP A 14 -13.08 3.26 -2.77
C ASP A 14 -11.82 2.65 -3.41
N TYR A 15 -11.77 1.32 -3.55
CA TYR A 15 -10.56 0.61 -3.95
C TYR A 15 -10.15 0.90 -5.40
N GLU A 16 -11.10 1.00 -6.33
CA GLU A 16 -10.78 1.35 -7.72
C GLU A 16 -10.17 2.75 -7.84
N LEU A 17 -10.71 3.71 -7.07
CA LEU A 17 -10.19 5.07 -7.01
C LEU A 17 -8.77 5.06 -6.42
N TYR A 18 -8.58 4.31 -5.34
CA TYR A 18 -7.29 4.14 -4.69
C TYR A 18 -6.23 3.55 -5.63
N GLU A 19 -6.56 2.49 -6.37
CA GLU A 19 -5.68 1.87 -7.38
C GLU A 19 -5.23 2.90 -8.42
N SER A 20 -6.16 3.71 -8.92
CA SER A 20 -5.88 4.77 -9.90
C SER A 20 -4.91 5.81 -9.36
N GLU A 21 -5.12 6.26 -8.12
CA GLU A 21 -4.25 7.24 -7.46
C GLU A 21 -2.86 6.68 -7.14
N LEU A 22 -2.76 5.42 -6.73
CA LEU A 22 -1.47 4.73 -6.57
C LEU A 22 -0.68 4.74 -7.89
N CYS A 23 -1.33 4.38 -9.00
CA CYS A 23 -0.68 4.35 -10.31
C CYS A 23 -0.20 5.75 -10.74
N LYS A 24 -0.99 6.81 -10.50
CA LYS A 24 -0.59 8.20 -10.75
C LYS A 24 0.60 8.64 -9.90
N LYS A 25 0.74 8.10 -8.69
CA LYS A 25 1.88 8.35 -7.79
C LYS A 25 3.12 7.51 -8.13
N GLY A 26 3.08 6.75 -9.23
CA GLY A 26 4.22 5.98 -9.73
C GLY A 26 4.33 4.58 -9.16
N TRP A 27 3.29 4.07 -8.49
CA TRP A 27 3.22 2.65 -8.15
C TRP A 27 2.96 1.83 -9.42
N GLN A 28 3.72 0.75 -9.58
CA GLN A 28 3.62 -0.12 -10.74
C GLN A 28 2.85 -1.39 -10.40
N LYS A 29 1.75 -1.63 -11.10
CA LYS A 29 0.97 -2.88 -10.98
C LYS A 29 1.73 -4.04 -11.61
N ILE A 30 1.82 -5.17 -10.90
CA ILE A 30 2.60 -6.33 -11.30
C ILE A 30 1.68 -7.48 -11.72
N GLY A 31 1.89 -7.98 -12.94
CA GLY A 31 1.31 -9.27 -13.39
C GLY A 31 -0.22 -9.30 -13.47
N GLY A 32 -0.88 -8.15 -13.61
CA GLY A 32 -2.35 -8.06 -13.66
C GLY A 32 -3.06 -8.40 -12.34
N GLN A 33 -2.31 -8.61 -11.26
CA GLN A 33 -2.84 -8.82 -9.91
C GLN A 33 -2.88 -7.48 -9.16
N HIS A 34 -3.62 -7.43 -8.05
CA HIS A 34 -3.63 -6.29 -7.12
C HIS A 34 -2.36 -6.26 -6.25
N VAL A 35 -1.22 -6.21 -6.94
CA VAL A 35 0.13 -6.14 -6.39
C VAL A 35 0.81 -4.94 -7.01
N TYR A 36 1.28 -4.02 -6.18
CA TYR A 36 1.88 -2.77 -6.57
C TYR A 36 3.28 -2.64 -6.00
N ARG A 37 4.19 -2.03 -6.75
CA ARG A 37 5.57 -1.81 -6.31
C ARG A 37 6.00 -0.37 -6.54
N LYS A 38 6.80 0.13 -5.59
CA LYS A 38 7.47 1.42 -5.71
C LYS A 38 8.73 1.42 -4.87
N ALA A 39 9.78 2.08 -5.36
CA ALA A 39 11.00 2.31 -4.60
C ALA A 39 10.88 3.61 -3.79
N PHE A 40 11.22 3.53 -2.51
CA PHE A 40 11.41 4.64 -1.60
C PHE A 40 12.88 4.67 -1.19
N GLN A 41 13.65 5.61 -1.73
CA GLN A 41 15.11 5.64 -1.60
C GLN A 41 15.71 4.30 -2.06
N ASP A 42 16.40 3.58 -1.17
CA ASP A 42 17.03 2.28 -1.45
C ASP A 42 16.12 1.09 -1.11
N THR A 43 14.89 1.33 -0.64
CA THR A 43 13.93 0.29 -0.26
C THR A 43 12.83 0.12 -1.29
N GLU A 44 12.76 -1.04 -1.93
CA GLU A 44 11.59 -1.44 -2.72
C GLU A 44 10.46 -1.87 -1.78
N VAL A 45 9.30 -1.24 -1.92
CA VAL A 45 8.08 -1.54 -1.18
C VAL A 45 7.07 -2.20 -2.10
N GLU A 46 6.44 -3.26 -1.59
CA GLU A 46 5.38 -4.00 -2.24
C GLU A 46 4.09 -3.86 -1.44
N LEU A 47 3.02 -3.51 -2.12
CA LEU A 47 1.66 -3.40 -1.60
C LEU A 47 0.81 -4.49 -2.26
N LYS A 48 0.16 -5.32 -1.46
CA LYS A 48 -0.64 -6.46 -1.90
C LYS A 48 -2.01 -6.40 -1.30
N GLU A 49 -3.03 -6.56 -2.13
CA GLU A 49 -4.37 -6.82 -1.65
C GLU A 49 -4.43 -8.14 -0.86
N HIS A 50 -5.11 -8.08 0.27
CA HIS A 50 -5.47 -9.18 1.13
C HIS A 50 -6.97 -9.06 1.41
N VAL A 51 -7.76 -9.86 0.68
CA VAL A 51 -9.19 -9.97 0.93
C VAL A 51 -9.41 -11.02 2.03
N PRO A 52 -9.79 -10.64 3.26
CA PRO A 52 -10.15 -11.63 4.28
C PRO A 52 -11.41 -12.39 3.82
N THR A 53 -11.47 -13.69 4.11
CA THR A 53 -12.54 -14.60 3.64
C THR A 53 -13.95 -14.19 4.08
N PHE A 54 -14.07 -13.28 5.06
CA PHE A 54 -15.34 -12.75 5.57
C PHE A 54 -15.16 -11.27 5.96
N GLY A 55 -15.58 -10.35 5.09
CA GLY A 55 -15.57 -8.90 5.34
C GLY A 55 -15.87 -8.12 4.05
N THR A 56 -16.42 -6.92 4.18
CA THR A 56 -16.57 -5.93 3.08
C THR A 56 -15.38 -4.95 3.04
N GLU A 57 -14.35 -5.23 3.82
CA GLU A 57 -13.15 -4.39 3.93
C GLU A 57 -12.02 -5.04 3.15
N ILE A 58 -11.36 -4.25 2.32
CA ILE A 58 -10.15 -4.66 1.61
C ILE A 58 -8.96 -4.30 2.49
N THR A 59 -8.18 -5.30 2.89
CA THR A 59 -6.92 -5.06 3.58
C THR A 59 -5.79 -5.01 2.56
N LEU A 60 -4.96 -3.98 2.60
CA LEU A 60 -3.72 -3.90 1.84
C LEU A 60 -2.54 -4.19 2.75
N LYS A 61 -1.76 -5.21 2.41
CA LYS A 61 -0.51 -5.55 3.07
C LYS A 61 0.65 -4.85 2.40
N VAL A 62 1.33 -3.99 3.14
CA VAL A 62 2.53 -3.28 2.72
C VAL A 62 3.75 -3.98 3.31
N SER A 63 4.76 -4.27 2.50
CA SER A 63 5.99 -4.96 2.92
C SER A 63 7.20 -4.48 2.14
N ALA A 64 8.37 -4.45 2.79
CA ALA A 64 9.63 -4.20 2.09
C ALA A 64 10.14 -5.47 1.40
N ARG A 65 10.83 -5.27 0.28
CA ARG A 65 11.46 -6.31 -0.55
C ARG A 65 12.95 -6.48 -0.23
N ASN A 66 13.33 -6.27 1.03
CA ASN A 66 14.69 -6.42 1.55
C ASN A 66 14.67 -7.22 2.87
N GLU A 67 15.84 -7.59 3.37
CA GLU A 67 15.96 -8.27 4.66
C GLU A 67 15.79 -7.30 5.84
N ASP A 68 16.03 -6.01 5.61
CA ASP A 68 16.03 -4.96 6.63
C ASP A 68 14.64 -4.43 6.98
N GLY A 69 13.62 -4.77 6.21
CA GLY A 69 12.25 -4.29 6.39
C GLY A 69 12.05 -2.85 5.93
N ILE A 70 10.93 -2.27 6.34
CA ILE A 70 10.63 -0.85 6.12
C ILE A 70 11.37 -0.06 7.21
N GLU A 71 12.32 0.76 6.79
CA GLU A 71 13.04 1.65 7.70
C GLU A 71 12.12 2.76 8.26
N LEU A 72 12.40 3.23 9.47
CA LEU A 72 11.56 4.22 10.15
C LEU A 72 11.59 5.60 9.46
N ASN A 73 12.72 5.96 8.85
CA ASN A 73 12.92 7.19 8.09
C ASN A 73 12.01 7.29 6.86
N ILE A 74 11.74 6.17 6.16
CA ILE A 74 10.86 6.14 4.98
C ILE A 74 9.41 5.83 5.35
N LEU A 75 9.16 5.27 6.53
CA LEU A 75 7.82 4.88 6.98
C LEU A 75 6.84 6.05 6.95
N SER A 76 7.25 7.21 7.48
CA SER A 76 6.39 8.39 7.53
C SER A 76 6.03 8.89 6.12
N ASP A 77 6.99 8.90 5.21
CA ASP A 77 6.78 9.33 3.82
C ASP A 77 5.88 8.33 3.07
N LEU A 78 6.12 7.03 3.26
CA LEU A 78 5.30 5.95 2.73
C LEU A 78 3.85 6.08 3.21
N LEU A 79 3.64 6.21 4.53
CA LEU A 79 2.30 6.35 5.10
C LEU A 79 1.61 7.62 4.63
N ALA A 80 2.32 8.75 4.56
CA ALA A 80 1.77 9.99 4.03
C ALA A 80 1.36 9.83 2.56
N GLU A 81 2.16 9.13 1.75
CA GLU A 81 1.82 8.90 0.35
C GLU A 81 0.58 8.00 0.20
N LEU A 82 0.51 6.91 0.97
CA LEU A 82 -0.62 5.98 0.96
C LEU A 82 -1.90 6.65 1.48
N ALA A 83 -1.80 7.50 2.51
CA ALA A 83 -2.92 8.31 2.98
C ALA A 83 -3.34 9.37 1.96
N ASN A 84 -2.42 9.94 1.18
CA ASN A 84 -2.77 10.89 0.12
C ASN A 84 -3.35 10.22 -1.13
N ALA A 85 -3.12 8.92 -1.33
CA ALA A 85 -3.74 8.12 -2.37
C ALA A 85 -5.18 7.76 -1.98
N ASP A 86 -5.45 7.71 -0.67
CA ASP A 86 -6.80 7.63 -0.15
C ASP A 86 -7.52 8.96 -0.42
N LYS A 87 -8.59 8.87 -1.21
CA LYS A 87 -9.49 9.97 -1.57
C LYS A 87 -10.90 9.71 -1.10
N THR A 88 -11.09 8.72 -0.24
CA THR A 88 -12.35 8.46 0.43
C THR A 88 -12.75 9.73 1.19
N GLU A 89 -14.00 10.17 1.03
CA GLU A 89 -14.51 11.25 1.86
C GLU A 89 -14.51 10.77 3.32
N ASP A 90 -13.87 11.52 4.22
CA ASP A 90 -14.02 11.29 5.65
C ASP A 90 -15.49 11.56 6.02
N GLU A 91 -16.27 10.48 6.22
CA GLU A 91 -17.62 10.55 6.80
C GLU A 91 -17.58 10.87 8.31
#